data_AF-A0A543DKY2-F1
#
_entry.id   AF-A0A543DKY2-F1
#
_cell.length_a   1.000
_cell.length_b   1.000
_cell.length_c   1.000
_cell.angle_alpha   90.00
_cell.angle_beta   90.00
_cell.angle_gamma   90.00
#
_symmetry.space_group_name_H-M   'P 1'
#
loop_
_entity.id
_entity.type
_entity.pdbx_description
1 polymer ?
#
loop_
_entity_poly.entity_id
_entity_poly.type
_entity_poly.pdbx_seq_one_letter_code
_entity_poly.pdbx_strand_id
1 'polypeptide(L)' 'MQRDVRVSDTERQAVVRRLERAVRDGRLTVTEFDERVQLVFAARTRSDLDVVTEDLPPDLW' A
#
# COMPACT_ATOMS: atom_id res chain seq x y z
N MET A 1 -12.77 6.69 -13.52
CA MET A 1 -13.77 5.60 -13.36
C MET A 1 -13.11 4.21 -13.34
N GLN A 2 -11.94 4.05 -12.71
CA GLN A 2 -11.18 2.79 -12.75
C GLN A 2 -10.93 2.19 -11.35
N ARG A 3 -11.75 2.60 -10.38
CA ARG A 3 -11.65 2.17 -8.97
C ARG A 3 -11.95 0.67 -8.82
N ASP A 4 -12.87 0.14 -9.61
CA ASP A 4 -13.30 -1.27 -9.51
C ASP A 4 -12.43 -2.27 -10.29
N VAL A 5 -11.28 -1.86 -10.84
CA VAL A 5 -10.38 -2.80 -11.54
C VAL A 5 -9.68 -3.69 -10.52
N ARG A 6 -9.70 -5.00 -10.79
CA ARG A 6 -9.04 -5.99 -9.93
C ARG A 6 -7.54 -5.74 -9.86
N VAL A 7 -7.02 -5.80 -8.65
CA VAL A 7 -5.60 -5.64 -8.38
C VAL A 7 -4.83 -6.90 -8.75
N SER A 8 -3.70 -6.74 -9.44
CA SER A 8 -2.74 -7.80 -9.72
C SER A 8 -1.74 -7.98 -8.57
N ASP A 9 -1.07 -9.13 -8.51
CA ASP A 9 0.01 -9.33 -7.54
C ASP A 9 1.13 -8.29 -7.70
N THR A 10 1.50 -7.94 -8.93
CA THR A 10 2.52 -6.92 -9.22
C THR A 10 2.18 -5.56 -8.58
N GLU A 11 0.91 -5.16 -8.61
CA GLU A 11 0.44 -3.92 -7.98
C GLU A 11 0.48 -4.02 -6.46
N ARG A 12 0.12 -5.17 -5.87
CA ARG A 12 0.27 -5.40 -4.43
C ARG A 12 1.74 -5.27 -4.00
N GLN A 13 2.64 -5.95 -4.71
CA GLN A 13 4.07 -5.90 -4.44
C GLN A 13 4.64 -4.48 -4.59
N ALA A 14 4.12 -3.69 -5.53
CA ALA A 14 4.51 -2.29 -5.65
C ALA A 14 4.12 -1.47 -4.40
N VAL A 15 2.93 -1.69 -3.85
CA VAL A 15 2.51 -1.04 -2.59
C VAL A 15 3.35 -1.51 -1.41
N VAL A 16 3.64 -2.82 -1.28
CA VAL A 16 4.52 -3.34 -0.22
C VAL A 16 5.87 -2.63 -0.21
N ARG A 17 6.51 -2.46 -1.39
CA ARG A 17 7.79 -1.73 -1.50
C ARG A 17 7.70 -0.27 -1.03
N ARG A 18 6.54 0.38 -1.22
CA ARG A 18 6.31 1.75 -0.73
C ARG A 18 6.17 1.77 0.79
N LEU A 19 5.44 0.81 1.36
CA LEU A 19 5.31 0.65 2.81
C LEU A 19 6.68 0.37 3.46
N GLU A 20 7.52 -0.46 2.84
CA GLU A 20 8.91 -0.69 3.30
C GLU A 20 9.73 0.60 3.32
N ARG A 21 9.58 1.45 2.30
CA ARG A 21 10.25 2.75 2.26
C ARG A 21 9.72 3.67 3.36
N ALA A 22 8.41 3.70 3.60
CA ALA A 22 7.82 4.48 4.67
C ALA A 22 8.31 4.04 6.06
N VAL A 23 8.56 2.75 6.28
CA VAL A 23 9.22 2.26 7.51
C VAL A 23 10.65 2.75 7.61
N ARG A 24 11.45 2.61 6.54
CA ARG A 24 12.85 3.07 6.51
C ARG A 24 12.96 4.58 6.77
N ASP A 25 11.99 5.35 6.28
CA ASP A 25 11.93 6.80 6.45
C ASP A 25 11.31 7.21 7.81
N GLY A 26 10.94 6.24 8.66
CA GLY A 26 10.36 6.47 9.99
C GLY A 26 8.92 7.00 10.00
N ARG A 27 8.22 6.92 8.86
CA ARG A 27 6.82 7.36 8.71
C ARG A 27 5.82 6.30 9.14
N LEU A 28 6.22 5.03 9.10
CA LEU A 28 5.48 3.92 9.66
C LEU A 28 6.34 3.21 10.69
N THR A 29 5.68 2.79 11.77
CA THR A 29 6.20 1.77 12.66
C THR A 29 6.17 0.40 11.98
N VAL A 30 6.94 -0.57 12.50
CA VAL A 30 6.91 -1.96 12.02
C VAL A 30 5.53 -2.58 12.20
N THR A 31 4.80 -2.20 13.26
CA THR A 31 3.43 -2.67 13.51
C THR A 31 2.46 -2.14 12.47
N GLU A 32 2.46 -0.83 12.17
CA GLU A 32 1.62 -0.26 11.12
C GLU A 32 1.95 -0.83 9.74
N PHE A 33 3.23 -1.14 9.48
CA PHE A 33 3.63 -1.83 8.27
C PHE A 33 2.99 -3.20 8.15
N ASP A 34 3.05 -4.04 9.18
CA ASP A 34 2.46 -5.38 9.16
C ASP A 34 0.95 -5.31 8.92
N GLU A 35 0.23 -4.45 9.65
CA GLU A 35 -1.20 -4.22 9.49
C GLU A 35 -1.56 -3.81 8.05
N ARG A 36 -0.80 -2.88 7.49
CA ARG A 36 -1.04 -2.40 6.12
C ARG A 36 -0.69 -3.45 5.08
N VAL A 37 0.35 -4.27 5.28
CA VAL A 37 0.67 -5.39 4.38
C VAL A 37 -0.48 -6.41 4.34
N GLN A 38 -1.14 -6.69 5.48
CA GLN A 38 -2.33 -7.53 5.48
C GLN A 38 -3.46 -6.93 4.63
N LEU A 39 -3.69 -5.61 4.72
CA LEU A 39 -4.67 -4.91 3.89
C LEU A 39 -4.29 -4.96 2.39
N VAL A 40 -3.02 -4.79 2.06
CA VAL A 40 -2.52 -4.91 0.68
C VAL A 40 -2.84 -6.28 0.11
N PHE A 41 -2.68 -7.38 0.87
CA PHE A 41 -2.99 -8.72 0.39
C PHE A 41 -4.49 -9.06 0.42
N ALA A 42 -5.27 -8.39 1.26
CA ALA A 42 -6.74 -8.52 1.30
C ALA A 42 -7.46 -7.70 0.20
N ALA A 43 -6.83 -6.65 -0.33
CA ALA A 43 -7.38 -5.78 -1.36
C ALA A 43 -7.95 -6.57 -2.55
N ARG A 44 -9.03 -6.13 -3.17
CA ARG A 44 -9.59 -6.76 -4.38
C ARG A 44 -9.49 -5.86 -5.58
N THR A 45 -9.46 -4.57 -5.34
CA THR A 45 -9.47 -3.52 -6.35
C THR A 45 -8.29 -2.57 -6.19
N ARG A 46 -8.01 -1.79 -7.23
CA ARG A 46 -7.00 -0.72 -7.16
C ARG A 46 -7.38 0.36 -6.14
N SER A 47 -8.68 0.69 -6.00
CA SER A 47 -9.10 1.64 -4.95
C SER A 47 -8.82 1.15 -3.54
N ASP A 48 -8.88 -0.16 -3.29
CA ASP A 48 -8.51 -0.70 -1.98
C ASP A 48 -7.02 -0.47 -1.69
N LEU A 49 -6.15 -0.53 -2.71
CA LEU A 49 -4.73 -0.21 -2.56
C LEU A 49 -4.48 1.28 -2.33
N ASP A 50 -5.23 2.16 -2.99
CA ASP A 50 -5.07 3.61 -2.83
C ASP A 50 -5.28 4.01 -1.36
N VAL A 51 -6.29 3.43 -0.70
CA VAL A 51 -6.61 3.68 0.72
C VAL A 51 -5.46 3.28 1.65
N VAL A 52 -4.71 2.23 1.35
CA VAL A 52 -3.59 1.77 2.21
C VAL A 52 -2.46 2.81 2.31
N THR A 53 -2.36 3.69 1.32
CA THR A 53 -1.28 4.68 1.19
C THR A 53 -1.77 6.12 1.19
N GLU A 54 -3.05 6.37 1.47
CA GLU A 54 -3.66 7.70 1.31
C GLU A 54 -3.06 8.77 2.23
N ASP A 55 -2.56 8.35 3.39
CA ASP A 55 -1.90 9.18 4.39
C ASP A 55 -0.38 9.31 4.17
N LEU A 56 0.16 8.59 3.18
CA LEU A 56 1.58 8.60 2.87
C LEU A 56 1.92 9.61 1.76
N PRO A 57 3.10 10.26 1.84
CA PRO A 57 3.52 11.23 0.84
C PRO A 57 3.67 10.65 -0.58
N PRO A 58 3.41 11.48 -1.62
CA PRO A 58 3.52 11.09 -3.02
C PRO A 58 4.97 11.01 -3.54
N ASP A 59 6.00 11.38 -2.77
CA ASP A 59 7.42 11.28 -3.14
C ASP A 59 8.04 9.89 -2.86
N LEU A 60 7.27 8.98 -2.25
CA LEU A 60 7.63 7.58 -2.04
C LEU A 60 7.47 6.68 -3.29
N TRP A 61 7.13 7.26 -4.46
CA TRP A 61 6.56 6.57 -5.62
C TRP A 61 7.52 6.45 -6.81
#